data_AF-A0A4P7PI79-F1
#
_entry.id   AF-A0A4P7PI79-F1
#
_cell.length_a   1.000
_cell.length_b   1.000
_cell.length_c   1.000
_cell.angle_alpha   90.00
_cell.angle_beta   90.00
_cell.angle_gamma   90.00
#
_symmetry.space_group_name_H-M   'P 1'
#
loop_
_entity.id
_entity.type
_entity.pdbx_description
1 polymer ?
#
loop_
_entity_poly.entity_id
_entity_poly.type
_entity_poly.pdbx_seq_one_letter_code
_entity_poly.pdbx_strand_id
1 'polypeptide(L)' 'MNTEWTKKGCDVCRALWESGQRPPELAVSVVLHSRLHRCSSCGAFWEQLERYADVIGEQQARELYPEVFKSEGF' A
#
# COMPACT_ATOMS: atom_id res chain seq x y z
N MET A 1 0.47 8.82 21.46
CA MET A 1 0.41 9.21 20.03
C MET A 1 1.24 8.21 19.25
N ASN A 2 0.63 7.47 18.31
CA ASN A 2 1.36 6.54 17.44
C ASN A 2 2.26 7.35 16.49
N THR A 3 3.49 7.61 16.94
CA THR A 3 4.55 8.32 16.21
C THR A 3 5.00 7.60 14.93
N GLU A 4 4.57 6.36 14.75
CA GLU A 4 4.87 5.57 13.55
C GLU A 4 3.95 5.92 12.38
N TRP A 5 2.68 6.26 12.63
CA TRP A 5 1.74 6.59 11.54
C TRP A 5 2.17 7.85 10.79
N THR A 6 2.60 8.90 11.49
CA THR A 6 3.05 10.16 10.89
C THR A 6 4.36 10.03 10.11
N LYS A 7 5.08 8.91 10.25
CA LYS A 7 6.28 8.59 9.46
C LYS A 7 5.97 7.76 8.21
N LYS A 8 4.75 7.25 8.06
CA LYS A 8 4.34 6.41 6.92
C LYS A 8 3.87 7.27 5.76
N GLY A 9 4.44 7.05 4.57
CA GLY A 9 4.04 7.72 3.34
C GLY A 9 4.09 9.25 3.42
N CYS A 10 3.28 9.93 2.61
CA CYS A 10 3.08 11.38 2.67
C CYS A 10 1.75 11.74 3.36
N ASP A 11 1.61 13.01 3.70
CA ASP A 11 0.38 13.64 4.21
C ASP A 11 -0.85 13.33 3.34
N VAL A 12 -0.74 13.32 2.00
CA VAL A 12 -1.87 12.99 1.10
C VAL A 12 -2.41 11.57 1.32
N CYS A 13 -1.55 10.54 1.26
CA CYS A 13 -2.05 9.17 1.46
C CYS A 13 -2.49 8.89 2.89
N ARG A 14 -1.86 9.51 3.89
CA ARG A 14 -2.29 9.39 5.28
C ARG A 14 -3.69 9.97 5.47
N ALA A 15 -3.93 11.17 4.94
CA ALA A 15 -5.24 11.82 5.00
C ALA A 15 -6.33 10.97 4.33
N LEU A 16 -6.03 10.30 3.21
CA LEU A 16 -6.97 9.35 2.60
C LEU A 16 -7.35 8.23 3.57
N TRP A 17 -6.36 7.53 4.14
CA TRP A 17 -6.59 6.48 5.12
C TRP A 17 -7.36 6.96 6.36
N GLU A 18 -7.01 8.13 6.89
CA GLU A 18 -7.67 8.74 8.05
C GLU A 18 -9.11 9.17 7.74
N SER A 19 -9.41 9.53 6.50
CA SER A 19 -10.77 9.86 6.04
C SER A 19 -11.65 8.63 5.73
N GLY A 20 -11.11 7.42 5.86
CA GLY A 20 -11.77 6.17 5.47
C GLY A 20 -11.74 5.89 3.95
N GLN A 21 -11.11 6.77 3.17
CA GLN A 21 -10.75 6.53 1.78
C GLN A 21 -9.44 5.75 1.68
N ARG A 22 -9.04 5.38 0.46
CA ARG A 22 -7.82 4.62 0.21
C ARG A 22 -7.12 5.15 -1.03
N PRO A 23 -5.78 5.12 -1.08
CA PRO A 23 -5.08 5.28 -2.34
C PRO A 23 -5.55 4.22 -3.36
N PRO A 24 -5.31 4.43 -4.66
CA PRO A 24 -5.62 3.45 -5.70
C PRO A 24 -5.11 2.05 -5.35
N GLU A 25 -5.99 1.06 -5.46
CA GLU A 25 -5.67 -0.36 -5.31
C GLU A 25 -4.91 -0.82 -6.56
N LEU A 26 -3.79 -1.52 -6.36
CA LEU A 26 -2.99 -2.12 -7.42
C LEU A 26 -3.22 -3.63 -7.54
N ALA A 27 -3.41 -4.33 -6.43
CA ALA A 27 -3.69 -5.75 -6.41
C ALA A 27 -4.40 -6.20 -5.14
N VAL A 28 -4.99 -7.38 -5.22
CA VAL A 28 -5.61 -8.08 -4.10
C VAL A 28 -4.98 -9.46 -4.00
N SER A 29 -4.36 -9.76 -2.86
CA SER A 29 -3.86 -11.10 -2.58
C SER A 29 -4.91 -11.86 -1.77
N VAL A 30 -5.54 -12.85 -2.41
CA VAL A 30 -6.50 -13.74 -1.75
C VAL A 30 -5.79 -14.61 -0.70
N VAL A 31 -4.55 -15.01 -0.98
CA VAL A 31 -3.75 -15.87 -0.09
C VAL A 31 -3.40 -15.15 1.22
N LEU A 32 -3.02 -13.88 1.12
CA LEU A 32 -2.64 -13.06 2.27
C LEU A 32 -3.83 -12.33 2.90
N HIS A 33 -5.02 -12.43 2.29
CA HIS A 33 -6.20 -11.64 2.66
C HIS A 33 -5.89 -10.14 2.75
N SER A 34 -5.09 -9.66 1.80
CA SER A 34 -4.53 -8.32 1.80
C SER A 34 -4.70 -7.61 0.46
N ARG A 35 -4.56 -6.29 0.47
CA ARG A 35 -4.67 -5.44 -0.71
C ARG A 35 -3.48 -4.52 -0.78
N LEU A 36 -2.88 -4.42 -1.95
CA LEU A 36 -1.81 -3.48 -2.21
C LEU A 36 -2.40 -2.20 -2.78
N HIS A 37 -2.06 -1.07 -2.18
CA HIS A 37 -2.39 0.26 -2.66
C HIS A 37 -1.11 1.04 -2.97
N ARG A 38 -1.15 1.97 -3.91
CA ARG A 38 -0.03 2.88 -4.18
C ARG A 38 -0.47 4.31 -4.17
N CYS A 39 0.24 5.13 -3.41
CA CYS A 39 -0.01 6.56 -3.39
C CYS A 39 0.42 7.20 -4.71
N SER A 40 -0.49 7.87 -5.41
CA SER A 40 -0.17 8.61 -6.64
C SER A 40 0.70 9.86 -6.40
N SER A 41 0.78 10.35 -5.16
CA SER A 41 1.54 11.56 -4.82
C SER A 41 3.02 11.25 -4.51
N CYS A 42 3.28 10.33 -3.56
CA CYS A 42 4.65 10.00 -3.15
C CYS A 42 5.15 8.63 -3.65
N GLY A 43 4.31 7.86 -4.33
CA GLY A 43 4.67 6.52 -4.84
C GLY A 43 4.76 5.42 -3.78
N ALA A 44 4.50 5.72 -2.50
CA ALA A 44 4.57 4.75 -1.41
C ALA A 44 3.56 3.61 -1.60
N PHE A 45 4.02 2.38 -1.32
CA PHE A 45 3.19 1.18 -1.32
C PHE A 45 2.59 0.98 0.06
N TRP A 46 1.28 0.79 0.11
CA TRP A 46 0.52 0.52 1.31
C TRP A 46 -0.09 -0.87 1.22
N GLU A 47 0.25 -1.74 2.15
CA GLU A 47 -0.43 -3.01 2.35
C GLU A 47 -1.58 -2.82 3.33
N GLN A 48 -2.78 -3.12 2.87
CA GLN A 48 -3.98 -3.16 3.69
C GLN A 48 -4.33 -4.61 4.03
N LEU A 49 -4.40 -4.90 5.32
CA LEU A 49 -4.96 -6.13 5.87
C LEU A 49 -6.34 -5.83 6.49
N GLU A 50 -7.03 -6.85 6.97
CA GLU A 50 -8.40 -6.72 7.49
C GLU A 50 -8.57 -5.65 8.59
N ARG A 51 -7.52 -5.41 9.39
CA ARG A 51 -7.58 -4.51 10.56
C ARG A 51 -6.55 -3.38 10.58
N TYR A 52 -5.61 -3.34 9.64
CA TYR A 52 -4.59 -2.30 9.61
C TYR A 52 -4.05 -2.08 8.21
N ALA A 53 -3.44 -0.91 8.00
CA ALA A 53 -2.69 -0.59 6.80
C ALA A 53 -1.27 -0.17 7.19
N ASP A 54 -0.27 -0.66 6.46
CA ASP A 54 1.12 -0.32 6.66
C ASP A 54 1.82 0.03 5.35
N VAL A 55 2.90 0.82 5.42
CA VAL A 55 3.75 1.10 4.27
C VAL A 55 4.78 0.00 4.17
N ILE A 56 4.85 -0.62 2.99
CA ILE A 56 5.85 -1.63 2.67
C ILE A 56 6.85 -1.08 1.65
N GLY A 57 8.07 -1.62 1.66
CA GLY A 57 9.07 -1.30 0.66
C GLY A 57 8.71 -1.90 -0.71
N GLU A 58 9.26 -1.35 -1.79
CA GLU A 58 9.02 -1.88 -3.14
C GLU A 58 9.47 -3.35 -3.28
N GLN A 59 10.61 -3.71 -2.68
CA GLN A 59 11.08 -5.10 -2.70
C GLN A 59 10.07 -6.06 -2.09
N GLN A 60 9.54 -5.71 -0.91
CA GLN A 60 8.51 -6.50 -0.24
C GLN A 60 7.22 -6.53 -1.06
N ALA A 61 6.83 -5.41 -1.68
CA ALA A 61 5.67 -5.36 -2.58
C ALA A 61 5.84 -6.30 -3.79
N ARG A 62 7.04 -6.38 -4.36
CA ARG A 62 7.35 -7.30 -5.48
C ARG A 62 7.30 -8.77 -5.05
N GLU A 63 7.74 -9.07 -3.84
CA GLU A 63 7.71 -10.44 -3.29
C GLU A 63 6.29 -10.90 -2.96
N LEU A 64 5.48 -10.03 -2.35
CA LEU A 64 4.12 -10.36 -1.92
C LEU A 64 3.07 -10.25 -3.04
N TYR A 65 3.27 -9.32 -3.98
CA TYR A 65 2.34 -9.05 -5.09
C TYR A 65 3.07 -9.10 -6.45
N PRO A 66 3.72 -10.22 -6.79
CA PRO A 66 4.53 -10.32 -8.00
C PRO A 66 3.71 -10.08 -9.28
N GLU A 67 2.40 -10.32 -9.25
CA GLU A 67 1.49 -10.07 -10.37
C GLU A 67 1.44 -8.62 -10.83
N VAL A 68 1.58 -7.66 -9.90
CA VAL A 68 1.60 -6.22 -10.20
C VAL A 68 2.84 -5.84 -11.02
N PHE A 69 3.95 -6.54 -10.80
CA PHE A 69 5.24 -6.23 -11.39
C PHE A 69 5.57 -7.12 -12.61
N LYS A 70 4.78 -8.17 -12.85
CA LYS A 70 4.94 -9.08 -13.99
C LYS A 70 4.41 -8.52 -15.32
N SER A 71 3.66 -7.41 -15.31
CA SER A 71 3.12 -6.79 -16.52
C SER A 71 4.08 -5.85 -17.26
N GLU A 72 5.35 -5.71 -16.83
CA GLU A 72 6.40 -5.04 -17.62
C GLU A 72 7.22 -6.09 -18.38
N GLY A 73 6.54 -6.89 -19.21
CA GLY A 73 7.17 -7.75 -20.21
C GLY A 73 7.06 -7.08 -21.57
N PHE A 74 8.08 -6.29 -21.93
CA PHE A 74 8.28 -5.77 -23.29
C PHE A 74 8.89 -6.85 -24.20
#